data_AF-A0A3P1V559-F1
#
_entry.id   AF-A0A3P1V559-F1
#
_cell.length_a   1.000
_cell.length_b   1.000
_cell.length_c   1.000
_cell.angle_alpha   90.00
_cell.angle_beta   90.00
_cell.angle_gamma   90.00
#
_symmetry.space_group_name_H-M   'P 1'
#
loop_
_entity.id
_entity.type
_entity.pdbx_description
1 polymer ?
#
loop_
_entity_poly.entity_id
_entity_poly.type
_entity_poly.pdbx_seq_one_letter_code
_entity_poly.pdbx_strand_id
1 'polypeptide(L)' 'MRARREQLGLSQEALAERAGLHWTYVGQVERGRRNLSLHNLLRLAQALDTDPGELVRGMTYRQG' A
#
# COMPACT_ATOMS: atom_id res chain seq x y z
N MET A 1 1.54 3.16 -4.67
CA MET A 1 2.07 2.30 -3.58
C MET A 1 3.51 1.86 -3.87
N ARG A 2 3.77 0.87 -4.75
CA ARG A 2 5.12 0.35 -5.04
C ARG A 2 6.16 1.43 -5.31
N ALA A 3 5.85 2.34 -6.23
CA ALA A 3 6.75 3.43 -6.60
C ALA A 3 7.18 4.29 -5.38
N ARG A 4 6.24 4.60 -4.48
CA ARG A 4 6.54 5.35 -3.25
C ARG A 4 7.39 4.52 -2.28
N ARG A 5 7.11 3.23 -2.12
CA ARG A 5 7.94 2.31 -1.31
C ARG A 5 9.40 2.31 -1.80
N GLU A 6 9.60 2.21 -3.11
CA GLU A 6 10.92 2.17 -3.74
C GLU A 6 11.65 3.50 -3.62
N GLN A 7 10.96 4.64 -3.75
CA GLN A 7 11.52 5.97 -3.47
C GLN A 7 12.03 6.13 -2.04
N LEU A 8 11.40 5.44 -1.08
CA LEU A 8 11.81 5.42 0.32
C LEU A 8 12.89 4.37 0.62
N GLY A 9 13.35 3.61 -0.39
CA GLY A 9 14.35 2.56 -0.21
C GLY A 9 13.88 1.37 0.63
N LEU A 10 12.57 1.15 0.74
CA LEU A 10 12.02 0.10 1.62
C LEU A 10 11.84 -1.22 0.87
N SER A 11 12.18 -2.34 1.51
CA SER A 11 11.69 -3.66 1.09
C SER A 11 10.19 -3.82 1.40
N GLN A 12 9.55 -4.87 0.88
CA GLN A 12 8.15 -5.17 1.22
C GLN A 12 8.01 -5.53 2.71
N GLU A 13 8.98 -6.26 3.25
CA GLU A 13 9.07 -6.62 4.67
C GLU A 13 9.21 -5.38 5.55
N ALA A 14 10.11 -4.46 5.20
CA ALA A 14 10.31 -3.22 5.95
C ALA A 14 9.07 -2.32 5.95
N LEU A 15 8.34 -2.25 4.82
CA LEU A 15 7.06 -1.55 4.78
C LEU A 15 6.00 -2.26 5.62
N ALA A 16 5.95 -3.59 5.58
CA ALA A 16 5.00 -4.37 6.34
C ALA A 16 5.20 -4.17 7.84
N GLU A 17 6.44 -4.20 8.30
CA GLU A 17 6.82 -3.92 9.69
C GLU A 17 6.36 -2.52 10.12
N ARG A 18 6.70 -1.48 9.34
CA ARG A 18 6.27 -0.09 9.62
C ARG A 18 4.74 0.05 9.65
N ALA A 19 4.05 -0.66 8.77
CA ALA A 19 2.59 -0.64 8.71
C ALA A 19 1.95 -1.56 9.77
N GLY A 20 2.71 -2.41 10.45
CA GLY A 20 2.22 -3.49 11.33
C GLY A 20 1.38 -4.56 10.59
N LEU A 21 1.71 -4.84 9.35
CA LEU A 21 1.05 -5.81 8.47
C LEU A 21 1.98 -6.99 8.18
N HIS A 22 1.40 -8.09 7.70
CA HIS A 22 2.21 -9.21 7.23
C HIS A 22 2.82 -8.90 5.85
N TRP A 23 4.10 -9.22 5.62
CA TRP A 23 4.81 -8.88 4.36
C TRP A 23 4.13 -9.47 3.11
N THR A 24 3.55 -10.68 3.21
CA THR A 24 2.79 -11.26 2.09
C THR A 24 1.54 -10.46 1.73
N TYR A 25 0.91 -9.78 2.70
CA TYR A 25 -0.22 -8.88 2.46
C TYR A 25 0.22 -7.68 1.62
N VAL A 26 1.33 -7.05 2.00
CA VAL A 26 1.93 -5.94 1.25
C VAL A 26 2.23 -6.35 -0.20
N GLY A 27 2.87 -7.50 -0.39
CA GLY A 27 3.16 -8.02 -1.73
C GLY A 27 1.91 -8.41 -2.54
N GLN A 28 0.81 -8.81 -1.92
CA GLN A 28 -0.47 -9.06 -2.60
C GLN A 28 -1.16 -7.75 -3.02
N VAL A 29 -1.14 -6.74 -2.14
CA VAL A 29 -1.69 -5.41 -2.43
C VAL A 29 -0.97 -4.77 -3.62
N GLU A 30 0.37 -4.79 -3.65
CA GLU A 30 1.14 -4.25 -4.77
C GLU A 30 0.86 -4.93 -6.11
N ARG A 31 0.45 -6.20 -6.10
CA ARG A 31 0.11 -6.97 -7.30
C ARG A 31 -1.38 -6.91 -7.65
N GLY A 32 -2.18 -6.13 -6.92
CA GLY A 32 -3.63 -6.04 -7.13
C GLY A 32 -4.39 -7.33 -6.78
N ARG A 33 -3.81 -8.23 -5.99
CA ARG A 33 -4.41 -9.54 -5.63
C ARG A 33 -5.28 -9.50 -4.38
N ARG A 34 -5.36 -8.35 -3.71
CA ARG A 34 -6.12 -8.19 -2.47
C ARG A 34 -6.89 -6.89 -2.51
N ASN A 35 -8.16 -6.95 -2.11
CA ASN A 35 -8.92 -5.74 -1.84
C ASN A 35 -8.44 -5.12 -0.52
N LEU A 36 -8.10 -3.84 -0.56
CA LEU A 36 -7.52 -3.10 0.55
C LEU A 36 -8.66 -2.50 1.38
N SER A 37 -8.72 -2.81 2.68
CA SER A 37 -9.64 -2.11 3.57
C SER A 37 -9.19 -0.67 3.76
N LEU A 38 -10.12 0.25 4.04
CA LEU A 38 -9.79 1.64 4.33
C LEU A 38 -8.79 1.76 5.50
N HIS A 39 -8.96 0.95 6.54
CA HIS A 39 -8.04 0.91 7.67
C HIS A 39 -6.59 0.56 7.25
N ASN A 40 -6.41 -0.46 6.41
CA ASN A 40 -5.08 -0.85 5.94
C ASN A 40 -4.51 0.15 4.93
N LEU A 41 -5.36 0.83 4.16
CA LEU A 41 -4.94 1.96 3.32
C LEU A 41 -4.29 3.06 4.17
N LEU A 42 -4.94 3.47 5.26
CA LEU A 42 -4.41 4.51 6.16
C LEU A 42 -3.07 4.09 6.80
N ARG A 43 -2.97 2.82 7.24
CA ARG A 43 -1.72 2.28 7.81
C ARG A 43 -0.57 2.28 6.79
N LEU A 44 -0.86 1.87 5.55
CA LEU A 44 0.14 1.88 4.48
C LEU A 44 0.52 3.30 4.09
N ALA A 45 -0.43 4.24 4.05
CA ALA A 45 -0.18 5.65 3.76
C ALA A 45 0.75 6.28 4.81
N GLN A 46 0.46 6.05 6.10
CA GLN A 46 1.30 6.47 7.21
C GLN A 46 2.72 5.87 7.11
N ALA A 47 2.84 4.56 6.85
CA ALA A 47 4.12 3.89 6.73
C ALA A 47 4.95 4.32 5.50
N LEU A 48 4.28 4.87 4.47
CA LEU A 48 4.86 5.41 3.24
C LEU A 48 5.06 6.93 3.28
N ASP A 49 4.81 7.58 4.41
CA ASP A 49 4.90 9.03 4.58
C ASP A 49 4.27 9.76 3.38
N THR A 50 3.00 9.43 3.12
CA THR A 50 2.25 9.95 1.98
C THR A 50 0.78 10.11 2.36
N ASP A 51 0.10 11.05 1.71
CA ASP A 51 -1.35 11.17 1.82
C ASP A 51 -2.03 9.92 1.24
N PRO A 52 -3.07 9.34 1.90
CA PRO A 52 -3.77 8.17 1.40
C PRO A 52 -4.45 8.40 0.05
N GLY A 53 -4.84 9.63 -0.28
CA GLY A 53 -5.38 10.03 -1.58
C GLY A 53 -4.39 9.77 -2.73
N GLU A 54 -3.09 9.95 -2.49
CA GLU A 54 -2.05 9.65 -3.49
C GLU A 54 -1.93 8.15 -3.79
N LEU A 55 -2.30 7.27 -2.84
CA LEU A 55 -2.30 5.83 -3.08
C LEU A 55 -3.46 5.36 -3.96
N VAL A 56 -4.55 6.13 -4.01
CA VAL A 56 -5.75 5.83 -4.79
C VAL A 56 -5.94 6.77 -5.98
N ARG A 57 -4.99 7.68 -6.22
CA ARG A 57 -5.05 8.65 -7.32
C ARG A 57 -5.14 7.92 -8.66
N GLY A 58 -6.15 8.29 -9.44
CA GLY A 58 -6.42 7.68 -10.75
C GLY A 58 -7.05 6.28 -10.68
N MET A 59 -7.41 5.78 -9.49
CA MET A 59 -8.26 4.60 -9.39
C MET A 59 -9.62 4.90 -10.04
N THR A 60 -10.03 4.02 -10.93
CA THR A 60 -11.35 4.04 -11.56
C THR A 60 -12.17 2.88 -11.02
N TYR A 61 -13.45 3.10 -10.80
CA TYR A 61 -14.36 2.02 -10.48
C TYR A 61 -14.71 1.30 -11.79
N ARG A 62 -14.09 0.14 -12.04
CA ARG A 62 -14.47 -0.72 -13.16
C ARG A 62 -15.46 -1.75 -12.62
N GLN A 63 -16.75 -1.50 -12.83
CA GLN A 63 -17.76 -2.55 -12.74
C GLN A 63 -17.48 -3.60 -13.81
N GLY A 64 -17.54 -4.87 -13.42
CA GLY A 64 -17.97 -5.93 -14.33
C GLY A 64 -19.48 -5.92 -14.39
#